data_AF-A0A7Y2SJD4-F1
#
_entry.id   AF-A0A7Y2SJD4-F1
#
_cell.length_a   1.000
_cell.length_b   1.000
_cell.length_c   1.000
_cell.angle_alpha   90.00
_cell.angle_beta   90.00
_cell.angle_gamma   90.00
#
_symmetry.space_group_name_H-M   'P 1'
#
loop_
_entity.id
_entity.type
_entity.pdbx_description
1 polymer ?
#
loop_
_entity_poly.entity_id
_entity_poly.type
_entity_poly.pdbx_seq_one_letter_code
_entity_poly.pdbx_strand_id
1 'polypeptide(L)'
;MMKLSATSRSYLKGCHIICTCAWVGAGVCMFLLNFVARPNNSHDLYVVMAALKLIDDWVIIPAAAGSLLTGLLLSWLTPWGFFKWHWVTVKWVLTIIMTLFGMFYLSPWLHEMADITVANPHGVLQDETFLTNRWLLSLSGGPMFLSMFFLVFLSVIKPWSGRNRRRTLSRPAPLGEAPEQRPNALGERRRSLGQAVDLSEALPPCRQQGCEQIQLGGDHRRIP
;
A
#
# COMPACT_ATOMS: atom_id res chain seq x y z
N MET A 1 11.67 -15.06 16.40
CA MET A 1 11.37 -14.27 15.18
C MET A 1 11.85 -12.84 15.39
N MET A 2 12.86 -12.39 14.63
CA MET A 2 13.32 -10.99 14.69
C MET A 2 12.18 -10.09 14.22
N LYS A 3 11.68 -9.23 15.11
CA LYS A 3 10.64 -8.25 14.77
C LYS A 3 11.33 -7.07 14.09
N LEU A 4 11.13 -6.89 12.79
CA LEU A 4 11.59 -5.70 12.08
C LEU A 4 10.95 -4.44 12.71
N SER A 5 11.76 -3.40 12.85
CA SER A 5 11.30 -2.07 13.25
C SER A 5 10.20 -1.58 12.32
N ALA A 6 9.25 -0.79 12.85
CA ALA A 6 8.13 -0.25 12.09
C ALA A 6 8.60 0.50 10.82
N THR A 7 9.75 1.16 10.90
CA THR A 7 10.41 1.87 9.80
C THR A 7 10.83 0.93 8.67
N SER A 8 11.54 -0.16 8.97
CA SER A 8 12.01 -1.12 7.97
C SER A 8 10.87 -1.81 7.23
N ARG A 9 9.74 -2.05 7.92
CA ARG A 9 8.53 -2.59 7.30
C ARG A 9 7.93 -1.62 6.28
N SER A 10 7.95 -0.31 6.54
CA SER A 10 7.44 0.70 5.62
C SER A 10 8.31 0.81 4.38
N TYR A 11 9.64 0.80 4.52
CA TYR A 11 10.57 0.77 3.38
C TYR A 11 10.35 -0.47 2.50
N LEU A 12 10.29 -1.66 3.10
CA LEU A 12 10.08 -2.90 2.36
C LEU A 12 8.76 -2.90 1.58
N LYS A 13 7.68 -2.33 2.15
CA LYS A 13 6.42 -2.13 1.44
C LYS A 13 6.58 -1.15 0.27
N GLY A 14 7.27 -0.04 0.47
CA GLY A 14 7.55 0.94 -0.60
C GLY A 14 8.30 0.30 -1.77
N CYS A 15 9.39 -0.43 -1.48
CA CYS A 15 10.15 -1.18 -2.47
C CYS A 15 9.27 -2.19 -3.22
N HIS A 16 8.45 -2.96 -2.51
CA HIS A 16 7.55 -3.93 -3.13
C HIS A 16 6.56 -3.26 -4.10
N ILE A 17 5.97 -2.13 -3.71
CA ILE A 17 5.04 -1.38 -4.55
C ILE A 17 5.76 -0.86 -5.79
N ILE A 18 6.93 -0.24 -5.64
CA ILE A 18 7.72 0.27 -6.77
C ILE A 18 8.08 -0.86 -7.74
N CYS A 19 8.61 -1.98 -7.26
CA CYS A 19 8.93 -3.14 -8.10
C CYS A 19 7.69 -3.69 -8.81
N THR A 20 6.55 -3.79 -8.11
CA THR A 20 5.32 -4.29 -8.71
C THR A 20 4.79 -3.33 -9.79
N CYS A 21 4.83 -2.02 -9.53
CA CYS A 21 4.42 -1.00 -10.50
C CYS A 21 5.33 -1.00 -11.73
N ALA A 22 6.65 -1.11 -11.54
CA ALA A 22 7.61 -1.20 -12.63
C ALA A 22 7.37 -2.47 -13.47
N TRP A 23 7.15 -3.62 -12.83
CA TRP A 23 6.86 -4.88 -13.52
C TRP A 23 5.56 -4.79 -14.34
N VAL A 24 4.48 -4.27 -13.73
CA VAL A 24 3.19 -4.13 -14.43
C VAL A 24 3.28 -3.11 -15.57
N GLY A 25 3.89 -1.95 -15.34
CA GLY A 25 4.06 -0.90 -16.33
C GLY A 25 4.91 -1.35 -17.52
N ALA A 26 6.03 -2.04 -17.27
CA ALA A 26 6.85 -2.62 -18.32
C ALA A 26 6.06 -3.64 -19.16
N GLY A 27 5.23 -4.48 -18.52
CA GLY A 27 4.35 -5.40 -19.22
C GLY A 27 3.36 -4.68 -20.15
N VAL A 28 2.83 -3.51 -19.74
CA VAL A 28 1.97 -2.67 -20.60
C VAL A 28 2.74 -2.14 -21.81
N CYS A 29 3.95 -1.62 -21.60
CA CYS A 29 4.80 -1.15 -22.69
C CYS A 29 5.11 -2.27 -23.69
N MET A 30 5.48 -3.47 -23.21
CA MET A 30 5.75 -4.61 -24.08
C MET A 30 4.49 -5.10 -24.82
N PHE A 31 3.34 -5.08 -24.16
CA PHE A 31 2.06 -5.42 -24.81
C PHE A 31 1.78 -4.46 -25.98
N LEU A 32 1.94 -3.15 -25.77
CA LEU A 32 1.77 -2.15 -26.83
C LEU A 32 2.77 -2.37 -27.97
N LEU A 33 4.05 -2.57 -27.67
CA LEU A 33 5.07 -2.82 -28.68
C LEU A 33 4.84 -4.13 -29.45
N ASN A 34 4.31 -5.17 -28.82
CA ASN A 34 4.07 -6.45 -29.48
C ASN A 34 2.80 -6.46 -30.36
N PHE A 35 1.71 -5.84 -29.88
CA PHE A 35 0.39 -5.96 -30.54
C PHE A 35 -0.04 -4.70 -31.32
N VAL A 36 0.44 -3.52 -30.91
CA VAL A 36 0.01 -2.24 -31.49
C VAL A 36 1.04 -1.71 -32.48
N ALA A 37 2.34 -1.92 -32.25
CA ALA A 37 3.35 -1.49 -33.19
C ALA A 37 3.19 -2.16 -34.56
N ARG A 38 3.25 -1.37 -35.63
CA ARG A 38 3.17 -1.82 -37.03
C ARG A 38 4.44 -1.35 -37.75
N PRO A 39 5.58 -2.05 -37.60
CA PRO A 39 6.80 -1.69 -38.31
C PRO A 39 6.59 -1.85 -39.82
N ASN A 40 7.00 -0.86 -40.61
CA ASN A 40 6.77 -0.85 -42.06
C ASN A 40 7.96 -1.39 -42.85
N ASN A 41 9.14 -1.39 -42.23
CA ASN A 41 10.39 -1.84 -42.83
C ASN A 41 11.19 -2.66 -41.79
N SER A 42 12.29 -3.25 -42.24
CA SER A 42 13.15 -4.07 -41.39
C SER A 42 13.84 -3.29 -40.27
N HIS A 43 14.18 -2.02 -40.52
CA HIS A 43 14.81 -1.16 -39.53
C HIS A 43 13.87 -0.84 -38.37
N ASP A 44 12.61 -0.49 -38.67
CA ASP A 44 11.56 -0.27 -37.66
C ASP A 44 11.35 -1.53 -36.82
N LEU A 45 11.34 -2.71 -37.46
CA LEU A 45 11.18 -3.98 -36.76
C LEU A 45 12.34 -4.25 -35.79
N TYR A 46 13.58 -3.99 -36.24
CA TYR A 46 14.77 -4.07 -35.39
C TYR A 46 14.64 -3.14 -34.18
N VAL A 47 14.24 -1.88 -34.36
CA VAL A 47 14.06 -0.92 -33.27
C VAL A 47 13.02 -1.42 -32.26
N VAL A 48 11.89 -1.96 -32.72
CA VAL A 48 10.86 -2.52 -31.84
C VAL A 48 11.39 -3.73 -31.06
N MET A 49 12.13 -4.65 -31.70
CA MET A 49 12.71 -5.81 -31.02
C MET A 49 13.79 -5.41 -30.00
N ALA A 50 14.65 -4.45 -30.35
CA ALA A 50 15.65 -3.91 -29.44
C ALA A 50 15.01 -3.25 -28.22
N ALA A 51 13.92 -2.49 -28.41
CA ALA A 51 13.17 -1.88 -27.31
C ALA A 51 12.52 -2.93 -26.41
N LEU A 52 11.90 -3.98 -26.98
CA LEU A 52 11.35 -5.08 -26.20
C LEU A 52 12.44 -5.79 -25.36
N LYS A 53 13.57 -6.16 -25.98
CA LYS A 53 14.69 -6.82 -25.28
C LYS A 53 15.23 -5.94 -24.14
N LEU A 54 15.41 -4.64 -24.39
CA LEU A 54 15.88 -3.70 -23.38
C LEU A 54 14.92 -3.61 -22.18
N ILE A 55 13.62 -3.54 -22.43
CA ILE A 55 12.60 -3.49 -21.36
C ILE A 55 12.58 -4.82 -20.59
N ASP A 56 12.71 -5.96 -21.27
CA ASP A 56 12.72 -7.27 -20.64
C ASP A 56 13.91 -7.40 -19.68
N ASP A 57 15.11 -7.14 -20.18
CA ASP A 57 16.37 -7.35 -19.45
C ASP A 57 16.53 -6.38 -18.28
N TRP A 58 16.21 -5.10 -18.48
CA TRP A 58 16.53 -4.06 -17.50
C TRP A 58 15.36 -3.65 -16.62
N VAL A 59 14.12 -3.99 -16.99
CA VAL A 59 12.94 -3.59 -16.23
C VAL A 59 12.16 -4.81 -15.78
N ILE A 60 11.71 -5.69 -16.68
CA ILE A 60 10.86 -6.84 -16.32
C ILE A 60 11.57 -7.80 -15.38
N ILE A 61 12.73 -8.33 -15.76
CA ILE A 61 13.47 -9.34 -14.99
C ILE A 61 13.80 -8.82 -13.57
N PRO A 62 14.47 -7.66 -13.40
CA PRO A 62 14.80 -7.16 -12.06
C PRO A 62 13.56 -6.74 -11.26
N ALA A 63 12.52 -6.17 -11.89
CA ALA A 63 11.30 -5.80 -11.18
C ALA A 63 10.49 -7.03 -10.72
N ALA A 64 10.41 -8.08 -11.54
CA ALA A 64 9.79 -9.35 -11.19
C ALA A 64 10.51 -9.99 -9.99
N ALA A 65 11.84 -10.13 -10.08
CA ALA A 65 12.67 -10.67 -9.00
C ALA A 65 12.54 -9.84 -7.70
N GLY A 66 12.60 -8.52 -7.81
CA GLY A 66 12.42 -7.59 -6.69
C GLY A 66 11.03 -7.73 -6.06
N SER A 67 9.97 -7.84 -6.86
CA SER A 67 8.60 -8.02 -6.36
C SER A 67 8.41 -9.35 -5.63
N LEU A 68 8.98 -10.44 -6.15
CA LEU A 68 8.94 -11.77 -5.54
C LEU A 68 9.68 -11.80 -4.20
N LEU A 69 10.91 -11.26 -4.17
CA LEU A 69 11.74 -11.24 -2.97
C LEU A 69 11.11 -10.37 -1.89
N THR A 70 10.70 -9.15 -2.23
CA THR A 70 10.07 -8.24 -1.28
C THR A 70 8.70 -8.75 -0.81
N GLY A 71 7.92 -9.39 -1.69
CA GLY A 71 6.64 -10.03 -1.35
C GLY A 71 6.81 -11.21 -0.39
N LEU A 72 7.84 -12.04 -0.62
CA LEU A 72 8.21 -13.13 0.28
C LEU A 72 8.64 -12.59 1.65
N LEU A 73 9.55 -11.61 1.67
CA LEU A 73 10.03 -10.98 2.89
C LEU A 73 8.88 -10.34 3.68
N LEU A 74 7.98 -9.63 3.02
CA LEU A 74 6.80 -9.04 3.68
C LEU A 74 5.92 -10.11 4.32
N SER A 75 5.74 -11.25 3.65
CA SER A 75 4.86 -12.30 4.15
C SER A 75 5.50 -13.16 5.25
N TRP A 76 6.82 -13.33 5.22
CA TRP A 76 7.59 -14.07 6.21
C TRP A 76 7.84 -13.26 7.47
N LEU A 77 8.26 -12.00 7.33
CA LEU A 77 8.71 -11.17 8.44
C LEU A 77 7.58 -10.45 9.16
N THR A 78 6.40 -10.35 8.56
CA THR A 78 5.25 -9.77 9.25
C THR A 78 4.48 -10.85 10.02
N PRO A 79 3.93 -10.52 11.20
CA PRO A 79 3.20 -11.47 12.04
C PRO A 79 1.88 -11.96 11.42
N TRP A 80 1.61 -11.58 10.17
CA TRP A 80 0.43 -11.97 9.42
C TRP A 80 0.47 -13.44 8.96
N GLY A 81 1.67 -14.04 8.84
CA GLY A 81 1.88 -15.44 8.49
C GLY A 81 1.51 -15.75 7.03
N PHE A 82 2.49 -16.23 6.25
CA PHE A 82 2.35 -16.54 4.83
C PHE A 82 1.19 -17.51 4.52
N PHE A 83 0.98 -18.53 5.36
CA PHE A 83 -0.06 -19.54 5.17
C PHE A 83 -1.40 -19.23 5.84
N LYS A 84 -1.48 -18.14 6.61
CA LYS A 84 -2.72 -17.80 7.32
C LYS A 84 -3.78 -17.23 6.38
N TRP A 85 -3.34 -16.68 5.25
CA TRP A 85 -4.18 -16.02 4.25
C TRP A 85 -4.00 -16.68 2.89
N HIS A 86 -4.82 -17.69 2.59
CA HIS A 86 -4.78 -18.44 1.33
C HIS A 86 -4.74 -17.54 0.09
N TRP A 87 -5.40 -16.38 0.11
CA TRP A 87 -5.35 -15.43 -1.02
C TRP A 87 -3.95 -14.87 -1.30
N VAL A 88 -3.13 -14.65 -0.26
CA VAL A 88 -1.75 -14.15 -0.39
C VAL A 88 -0.87 -15.25 -0.98
N THR A 89 -1.02 -16.48 -0.46
CA THR A 89 -0.28 -17.64 -0.96
C THR A 89 -0.58 -17.89 -2.43
N VAL A 90 -1.87 -17.89 -2.83
CA VAL A 90 -2.28 -18.06 -4.23
C VAL A 90 -1.68 -16.97 -5.11
N LYS A 91 -1.74 -15.69 -4.70
CA LYS A 91 -1.14 -14.58 -5.46
C LYS A 91 0.36 -14.78 -5.66
N TRP A 92 1.07 -15.19 -4.61
CA TRP A 92 2.51 -15.40 -4.65
C TRP A 92 2.90 -16.58 -5.54
N VAL A 93 2.19 -17.71 -5.43
CA VAL A 93 2.40 -18.88 -6.30
C VAL A 93 2.14 -18.54 -7.76
N LEU A 94 1.06 -17.81 -8.07
CA LEU A 94 0.78 -17.34 -9.43
C LEU A 94 1.89 -16.42 -9.94
N THR A 95 2.40 -15.52 -9.09
CA THR A 95 3.51 -14.63 -9.48
C THR A 95 4.77 -15.43 -9.79
N ILE A 96 5.10 -16.47 -9.01
CA ILE A 96 6.23 -17.36 -9.30
C ILE A 96 6.04 -18.07 -10.63
N ILE A 97 4.88 -18.69 -10.86
CA ILE A 97 4.60 -19.41 -12.11
C ILE A 97 4.78 -18.45 -13.30
N MET A 98 4.23 -17.24 -13.21
CA MET A 98 4.39 -16.21 -14.23
C MET A 98 5.86 -15.81 -14.42
N THR A 99 6.61 -15.55 -13.34
CA THR A 99 8.02 -15.15 -13.46
C THR A 99 8.88 -16.27 -14.06
N LEU A 100 8.70 -17.52 -13.63
CA LEU A 100 9.44 -18.66 -14.19
C LEU A 100 9.07 -18.89 -15.65
N PHE A 101 7.79 -18.80 -16.00
CA PHE A 101 7.36 -18.91 -17.39
C PHE A 101 7.93 -17.79 -18.27
N GLY A 102 7.94 -16.56 -17.75
CA GLY A 102 8.59 -15.42 -18.40
C GLY A 102 10.07 -15.66 -18.65
N MET A 103 10.79 -16.12 -17.63
CA MET A 103 12.25 -16.32 -17.69
C MET A 103 12.68 -17.49 -18.57
N PHE A 104 11.94 -18.61 -18.56
CA PHE A 104 12.34 -19.83 -19.29
C PHE A 104 11.75 -19.95 -20.69
N TYR A 105 10.67 -19.24 -21.01
CA TYR A 105 10.00 -19.35 -22.30
C TYR A 105 9.94 -18.01 -23.04
N LEU A 106 9.31 -16.99 -22.46
CA LEU A 106 9.11 -15.72 -23.17
C LEU A 106 10.43 -14.99 -23.45
N SER A 107 11.32 -14.91 -22.45
CA SER A 107 12.58 -14.18 -22.58
C SER A 107 13.50 -14.82 -23.62
N PRO A 108 13.73 -16.16 -23.64
CA PRO A 108 14.47 -16.82 -24.73
C PRO A 108 13.88 -16.58 -26.12
N TRP A 109 12.56 -16.71 -26.30
CA TRP A 109 11.91 -16.46 -27.60
C TRP A 109 12.12 -15.01 -28.05
N LEU A 110 11.97 -14.05 -27.13
CA LEU A 110 12.19 -12.63 -27.42
C LEU A 110 13.66 -12.35 -27.79
N HIS A 111 14.60 -12.95 -27.06
CA HIS A 111 16.03 -12.77 -27.30
C HIS A 111 16.45 -13.32 -28.65
N GLU A 112 16.01 -14.52 -28.99
CA GLU A 112 16.27 -15.14 -30.29
C GLU A 112 15.68 -14.31 -31.44
N MET A 113 14.46 -13.79 -31.27
CA MET A 113 13.87 -12.87 -32.25
C MET A 113 14.68 -11.59 -32.42
N ALA A 114 15.18 -11.00 -31.34
CA ALA A 114 16.02 -9.82 -31.41
C ALA A 114 17.34 -10.12 -32.13
N ASP A 115 17.96 -11.26 -31.84
CA ASP A 115 19.22 -11.67 -32.46
C ASP A 115 19.03 -11.94 -33.98
N ILE A 116 17.91 -12.55 -34.40
CA ILE A 116 17.57 -12.73 -35.82
C ILE A 116 17.41 -11.39 -36.54
N THR A 117 16.81 -10.38 -35.91
CA THR A 117 16.67 -9.06 -36.55
C THR A 117 18.02 -8.37 -36.81
N VAL A 118 19.03 -8.67 -36.00
CA VAL A 118 20.41 -8.18 -36.20
C VAL A 118 21.13 -8.99 -37.27
N ALA A 119 21.02 -10.32 -37.22
CA ALA A 119 21.74 -11.22 -38.12
C ALA A 119 21.22 -11.16 -39.56
N ASN A 120 19.89 -11.07 -39.76
CA ASN A 120 19.24 -11.16 -41.07
C ASN A 120 18.26 -10.00 -41.36
N PRO A 121 18.70 -8.73 -41.41
CA PRO A 121 17.80 -7.58 -41.48
C PRO A 121 16.81 -7.61 -42.66
N HIS A 122 17.22 -8.11 -43.82
CA HIS A 122 16.38 -8.11 -45.03
C HIS A 122 15.47 -9.36 -45.15
N GLY A 123 15.71 -10.40 -44.34
CA GLY A 123 15.04 -11.70 -44.43
C GLY A 123 14.20 -12.10 -43.22
N VAL A 124 14.10 -11.25 -42.19
CA VAL A 124 13.44 -11.57 -40.91
C VAL A 124 12.04 -12.16 -41.07
N LEU A 125 11.24 -11.63 -42.00
CA LEU A 125 9.85 -12.07 -42.20
C LEU A 125 9.73 -13.42 -42.94
N GLN A 126 10.84 -13.93 -43.47
CA GLN A 126 10.92 -15.25 -44.11
C GLN A 126 11.54 -16.30 -43.18
N ASP A 127 12.07 -15.88 -42.04
CA ASP A 127 12.68 -16.77 -41.05
C ASP A 127 11.58 -17.49 -40.26
N GLU A 128 11.51 -18.82 -40.42
CA GLU A 128 10.49 -19.65 -39.78
C GLU A 128 10.58 -19.61 -38.26
N THR A 129 11.78 -19.51 -37.70
CA THR A 129 12.03 -19.44 -36.26
C THR A 129 11.50 -18.12 -35.71
N PHE A 130 11.78 -17.00 -36.38
CA PHE A 130 11.25 -15.70 -35.99
C PHE A 130 9.72 -15.68 -35.97
N LEU A 131 9.08 -16.20 -37.03
CA LEU A 131 7.62 -16.24 -37.12
C LEU A 131 7.03 -17.14 -36.02
N THR A 132 7.61 -18.31 -35.80
CA THR A 132 7.16 -19.25 -34.77
C THR A 132 7.29 -18.63 -33.38
N ASN A 133 8.44 -18.04 -33.06
CA ASN A 133 8.66 -17.37 -31.78
C ASN A 133 7.72 -16.16 -31.61
N ARG A 134 7.47 -15.37 -32.66
CA ARG A 134 6.50 -14.26 -32.61
C ARG A 134 5.10 -14.76 -32.28
N TRP A 135 4.69 -15.87 -32.91
CA TRP A 135 3.39 -16.49 -32.66
C TRP A 135 3.29 -17.03 -31.23
N LEU A 136 4.30 -17.78 -30.77
CA LEU A 136 4.36 -18.31 -29.40
C LEU A 136 4.37 -17.21 -28.34
N LEU A 137 5.16 -16.15 -28.57
CA LEU A 137 5.23 -14.98 -27.70
C LEU A 137 3.88 -14.26 -27.65
N SER A 138 3.17 -14.11 -28.77
CA SER A 138 1.87 -13.45 -28.79
C SER A 138 0.78 -14.30 -28.15
N LEU A 139 0.76 -15.60 -28.45
CA LEU A 139 -0.19 -16.56 -27.91
C LEU A 139 -0.04 -16.72 -26.39
N SER A 140 1.19 -16.71 -25.89
CA SER A 140 1.50 -16.89 -24.46
C SER A 140 1.49 -15.55 -23.70
N GLY A 141 2.03 -14.50 -24.31
CA GLY A 141 2.19 -13.18 -23.71
C GLY A 141 0.87 -12.44 -23.48
N GLY A 142 -0.11 -12.57 -24.39
CA GLY A 142 -1.44 -11.98 -24.21
C GLY A 142 -2.16 -12.49 -22.96
N PRO A 143 -2.36 -13.81 -22.79
CA PRO A 143 -2.93 -14.40 -21.59
C PRO A 143 -2.10 -14.11 -20.32
N MET A 144 -0.77 -14.09 -20.42
CA MET A 144 0.10 -13.75 -19.30
C MET A 144 -0.11 -12.30 -18.83
N PHE A 145 -0.21 -11.36 -19.78
CA PHE A 145 -0.54 -9.97 -19.50
C PHE A 145 -1.91 -9.85 -18.83
N LEU A 146 -2.93 -10.52 -19.37
CA LEU A 146 -4.27 -10.52 -18.77
C LEU A 146 -4.28 -11.10 -17.35
N SER A 147 -3.50 -12.15 -17.12
CA SER A 147 -3.31 -12.75 -15.79
C SER A 147 -2.67 -11.76 -14.82
N MET A 148 -1.73 -10.93 -15.29
CA MET A 148 -1.09 -9.90 -14.49
C MET A 148 -2.11 -8.84 -14.03
N PHE A 149 -3.00 -8.40 -14.92
CA PHE A 149 -4.10 -7.50 -14.57
C PHE A 149 -5.06 -8.16 -13.58
N PHE A 150 -5.42 -9.41 -13.82
CA PHE A 150 -6.25 -10.18 -12.91
C PHE A 150 -5.65 -10.26 -11.50
N LEU A 151 -4.33 -10.42 -11.35
CA LEU A 151 -3.64 -10.39 -10.04
C LEU A 151 -3.75 -9.03 -9.35
N VAL A 152 -3.76 -7.92 -10.10
CA VAL A 152 -3.99 -6.58 -9.55
C VAL A 152 -5.42 -6.47 -9.01
N PHE A 153 -6.43 -6.90 -9.79
CA PHE A 153 -7.83 -6.90 -9.35
C PHE A 153 -8.06 -7.81 -8.14
N LEU A 154 -7.48 -9.02 -8.13
CA LEU A 154 -7.52 -9.92 -6.98
C LEU A 154 -6.98 -9.27 -5.70
N SER A 155 -5.96 -8.40 -5.84
CA SER A 155 -5.37 -7.66 -4.73
C SER A 155 -6.34 -6.66 -4.09
N VAL A 156 -7.33 -6.18 -4.85
CA VAL A 156 -8.37 -5.23 -4.38
C VAL A 156 -9.58 -5.99 -3.83
N ILE A 157 -10.06 -6.99 -4.58
CA ILE A 157 -11.31 -7.71 -4.27
C ILE A 157 -11.18 -8.58 -3.00
N LYS A 158 -9.95 -8.95 -2.59
CA LYS A 158 -9.65 -9.73 -1.38
C LYS A 158 -10.67 -10.87 -1.11
N PRO A 159 -10.90 -11.76 -2.07
CA PRO A 159 -12.01 -12.73 -2.04
C PRO A 159 -12.03 -13.63 -0.80
N TRP A 160 -10.88 -13.89 -0.17
CA TRP A 160 -10.76 -14.73 1.03
C TRP A 160 -10.31 -13.97 2.30
N SER A 161 -10.63 -12.68 2.43
CA SER A 161 -10.33 -11.90 3.65
C SER A 161 -11.29 -12.14 4.83
N GLY A 162 -12.18 -13.14 4.73
CA GLY A 162 -13.22 -13.41 5.73
C GLY A 162 -12.82 -14.38 6.83
N ARG A 163 -12.17 -13.90 7.92
CA ARG A 163 -12.36 -14.31 9.34
C ARG A 163 -11.21 -13.82 10.22
N ASN A 164 -11.30 -12.60 10.74
CA ASN A 164 -10.96 -12.32 12.15
C ASN A 164 -11.35 -10.90 12.64
N ARG A 165 -12.53 -10.40 12.29
CA ARG A 165 -13.10 -9.19 12.92
C ARG A 165 -14.11 -9.54 14.02
N ARG A 166 -13.81 -10.55 14.84
CA ARG A 166 -14.48 -10.80 16.13
C ARG A 166 -13.50 -10.54 17.27
N ARG A 167 -13.22 -9.27 17.56
CA ARG A 167 -12.63 -8.83 18.83
C ARG A 167 -12.91 -7.35 19.08
N THR A 168 -14.18 -6.96 19.01
CA THR A 168 -14.65 -5.69 19.60
C THR A 168 -16.13 -5.70 19.98
N LEU A 169 -16.70 -6.89 20.26
CA LEU A 169 -18.04 -7.04 20.84
C LEU A 169 -18.01 -8.12 21.92
N SER A 170 -17.18 -7.91 22.94
CA SER A 170 -17.31 -8.61 24.23
C SER A 170 -16.66 -7.75 25.31
N ARG A 171 -17.14 -6.52 25.45
CA ARG A 171 -17.37 -5.99 26.78
C ARG A 171 -18.85 -5.65 26.81
N PRO A 172 -19.73 -6.52 27.33
CA PRO A 172 -21.03 -6.01 27.74
C PRO A 172 -20.74 -4.84 28.68
N ALA A 173 -21.26 -3.66 28.34
CA ALA A 173 -21.38 -2.62 29.34
C ALA A 173 -22.11 -3.26 30.53
N PRO A 174 -21.65 -3.07 31.79
CA PRO A 174 -22.40 -3.55 32.94
C PRO A 174 -23.80 -2.93 32.84
N LEU A 175 -24.81 -3.77 32.60
CA LEU A 175 -26.20 -3.38 32.70
C LEU A 175 -26.50 -3.28 34.19
N GLY A 176 -26.58 -2.04 34.68
CA GLY A 176 -27.19 -1.70 35.95
C GLY A 176 -26.35 -1.97 37.19
N GLU A 177 -25.71 -0.93 37.70
CA GLU A 177 -25.97 -0.55 39.09
C GLU A 177 -26.51 0.88 39.07
N ALA A 178 -27.74 1.04 39.55
CA ALA A 178 -28.30 2.34 39.88
C ALA A 178 -27.37 2.99 40.92
N PRO A 179 -27.17 4.31 40.92
CA PRO A 179 -26.31 4.95 41.89
C PRO A 179 -26.93 4.74 43.29
N GLU A 180 -26.27 3.89 44.08
CA GLU A 180 -26.51 3.78 45.51
C GLU A 180 -26.34 5.19 46.10
N GLN A 181 -27.45 5.75 46.56
CA GLN A 181 -27.49 7.03 47.25
C GLN A 181 -26.66 6.91 48.53
N ARG A 182 -25.36 7.22 48.43
CA ARG A 182 -24.55 7.50 49.62
C ARG A 182 -25.17 8.71 50.32
N PRO A 183 -25.51 8.63 51.61
CA PRO A 183 -25.88 9.82 52.37
C PRO A 183 -24.69 10.79 52.35
N ASN A 184 -24.92 11.98 51.77
CA ASN A 184 -23.91 13.03 51.72
C ASN A 184 -23.59 13.50 53.15
N ALA A 185 -22.31 13.45 53.52
CA ALA A 185 -21.75 14.02 54.77
C ALA A 185 -22.07 15.52 54.99
N LEU A 186 -22.61 16.20 53.98
CA LEU A 186 -23.14 17.56 54.05
C LEU A 186 -24.47 17.67 54.83
N GLY A 187 -25.25 16.58 54.92
CA GLY A 187 -26.48 16.52 55.72
C GLY A 187 -26.21 16.46 57.22
N GLU A 188 -25.15 15.75 57.62
CA GLU A 188 -24.71 15.65 59.01
C GLU A 188 -24.02 16.94 59.49
N ARG A 189 -23.22 17.59 58.63
CA ARG A 189 -22.59 18.89 58.94
C ARG A 189 -23.59 20.04 59.08
N ARG A 190 -24.72 20.02 58.37
CA ARG A 190 -25.77 21.04 58.53
C ARG A 190 -26.52 20.92 59.86
N ARG A 191 -26.66 19.70 60.40
CA ARG A 191 -27.26 19.50 61.74
C ARG A 191 -26.34 19.97 62.85
N SER A 192 -25.01 19.81 62.71
CA SER A 192 -24.05 20.31 63.70
C SER A 192 -23.85 21.84 63.64
N LEU A 193 -23.98 22.46 62.45
CA LEU A 193 -23.82 23.92 62.27
C LEU A 193 -25.08 24.73 62.64
N GLY A 194 -26.26 24.11 62.64
CA GLY A 194 -27.50 24.76 63.08
C GLY A 194 -27.61 24.98 64.58
N GLN A 195 -26.66 24.45 65.37
CA GLN A 195 -26.68 24.46 66.83
C GLN A 195 -25.53 25.30 67.43
N ALA A 196 -24.69 25.92 66.59
CA ALA A 196 -23.47 26.62 67.02
C ALA A 196 -23.35 28.08 66.54
N VAL A 197 -24.42 28.68 66.00
CA VAL A 197 -24.43 30.10 65.58
C VAL A 197 -25.53 30.84 66.33
N ASP A 198 -25.45 30.76 67.66
CA ASP A 198 -26.11 31.65 68.61
C ASP A 198 -24.99 32.29 69.45
N LEU A 199 -24.40 33.36 68.91
CA LEU A 199 -23.38 34.25 69.50
C LEU A 199 -23.29 35.42 68.49
N SER A 200 -24.12 36.45 68.62
CA SER A 200 -23.89 37.62 69.48
C SER A 200 -22.54 38.31 69.19
N GLU A 201 -22.64 39.55 68.72
CA GLU A 201 -21.69 40.64 68.94
C GLU A 201 -20.31 40.59 68.25
N ALA A 202 -20.16 41.39 67.19
CA ALA A 202 -19.26 42.55 67.20
C ALA A 202 -19.33 43.34 65.87
N LEU A 203 -19.70 44.61 65.98
CA LEU A 203 -19.81 45.65 64.93
C LEU A 203 -18.40 46.25 64.55
N PRO A 204 -18.25 47.41 63.85
CA PRO A 204 -17.81 47.59 62.45
C PRO A 204 -16.60 48.60 62.35
N PRO A 205 -16.54 49.62 61.43
CA PRO A 205 -16.28 49.66 59.98
C PRO A 205 -14.99 50.45 59.56
N CYS A 206 -14.73 50.53 58.24
CA CYS A 206 -14.06 51.64 57.52
C CYS A 206 -12.52 51.64 57.37
N ARG A 207 -12.03 51.57 56.12
CA ARG A 207 -11.16 52.62 55.53
C ARG A 207 -11.12 52.53 54.00
N GLN A 208 -11.71 53.54 53.37
CA GLN A 208 -11.55 53.94 51.97
C GLN A 208 -10.10 54.41 51.67
N GLN A 209 -9.68 54.31 50.41
CA GLN A 209 -9.11 55.40 49.58
C GLN A 209 -7.99 54.89 48.65
N GLY A 210 -8.13 55.19 47.35
CA GLY A 210 -7.01 55.13 46.40
C GLY A 210 -7.40 54.84 44.95
N CYS A 211 -8.14 55.78 44.34
CA CYS A 211 -8.16 56.23 42.93
C CYS A 211 -7.95 55.19 41.80
N GLU A 212 -8.92 54.98 40.92
CA GLU A 212 -9.26 55.83 39.76
C GLU A 212 -8.10 56.11 38.79
N GLN A 213 -8.28 55.67 37.53
CA GLN A 213 -7.89 56.25 36.23
C GLN A 213 -7.95 55.10 35.19
N ILE A 214 -9.12 54.83 34.60
CA ILE A 214 -9.56 55.30 33.25
C ILE A 214 -8.72 54.65 32.13
N GLN A 215 -9.19 53.58 31.47
CA GLN A 215 -10.08 53.53 30.30
C GLN A 215 -9.52 54.12 28.98
N LEU A 216 -9.52 53.22 27.99
CA LEU A 216 -9.82 53.42 26.55
C LEU A 216 -8.72 53.96 25.62
N GLY A 217 -8.54 53.24 24.50
CA GLY A 217 -8.39 53.89 23.19
C GLY A 217 -7.36 53.27 22.24
N GLY A 218 -7.86 52.60 21.20
CA GLY A 218 -7.51 52.96 19.81
C GLY A 218 -6.21 52.45 19.18
N ASP A 219 -6.38 51.43 18.33
CA ASP A 219 -6.18 51.48 16.87
C ASP A 219 -4.79 51.76 16.21
N HIS A 220 -4.60 51.03 15.10
CA HIS A 220 -3.76 51.29 13.92
C HIS A 220 -2.21 51.18 13.95
N ARG A 221 -1.68 50.16 13.24
CA ARG A 221 -0.74 50.19 12.07
C ARG A 221 0.05 48.86 11.95
N ARG A 222 -0.08 48.06 10.88
CA ARG A 222 0.60 48.05 9.54
C ARG A 222 2.15 48.02 9.55
N ILE A 223 2.69 46.93 8.96
CA ILE A 223 3.89 46.81 8.07
C ILE A 223 5.26 46.83 8.80
N PRO A 224 6.34 46.11 8.36
CA PRO A 224 6.75 45.65 7.01
C PRO A 224 6.10 44.40 6.45
#